data_AF-A0A2E3XSL4-F1
#
_entry.id   AF-A0A2E3XSL4-F1
#
_cell.length_a   1.000
_cell.length_b   1.000
_cell.length_c   1.000
_cell.angle_alpha   90.00
_cell.angle_beta   90.00
_cell.angle_gamma   90.00
#
_symmetry.space_group_name_H-M   'P 1'
#
loop_
_entity.id
_entity.type
_entity.pdbx_description
1 polymer ?
#
loop_
_entity_poly.entity_id
_entity_poly.type
_entity_poly.pdbx_seq_one_letter_code
_entity_poly.pdbx_strand_id
1 'polypeptide(L)' 'MNFEQAVALLKNAVKYSHIEGQKHIDLTLVDASERPEYQKALALCRAQVAQNLISEDELRDKLGL' A
#
# COMPACT_ATOMS: atom_id res chain seq x y z
N MET A 1 -8.24 -10.15 6.42
CA MET A 1 -7.21 -9.10 6.48
C MET A 1 -7.81 -7.86 7.10
N ASN A 2 -7.17 -7.30 8.13
CA ASN A 2 -7.51 -5.98 8.71
C ASN A 2 -6.58 -4.88 8.16
N PHE A 3 -6.78 -3.63 8.57
CA PHE A 3 -6.01 -2.48 8.08
C PHE A 3 -4.51 -2.60 8.34
N GLU A 4 -4.09 -2.91 9.57
CA GLU A 4 -2.67 -3.03 9.93
C GLU A 4 -1.99 -4.18 9.17
N GLN A 5 -2.69 -5.30 8.95
CA GLN A 5 -2.21 -6.39 8.09
C GLN A 5 -2.08 -5.96 6.63
N ALA A 6 -3.04 -5.19 6.11
CA ALA A 6 -2.99 -4.67 4.75
C ALA A 6 -1.81 -3.72 4.55
N VAL A 7 -1.56 -2.81 5.50
CA VAL A 7 -0.39 -1.91 5.50
C VAL A 7 0.90 -2.71 5.56
N ALA A 8 1.01 -3.68 6.47
CA ALA A 8 2.20 -4.52 6.60
C ALA A 8 2.47 -5.32 5.31
N LEU A 9 1.42 -5.84 4.66
CA LEU A 9 1.54 -6.55 3.39
C LEU A 9 2.03 -5.61 2.28
N LEU A 10 1.41 -4.44 2.13
CA LEU A 10 1.73 -3.48 1.06
C LEU A 10 3.16 -2.92 1.16
N LYS A 11 3.76 -2.85 2.35
CA LYS A 11 5.16 -2.44 2.52
C LYS A 11 6.15 -3.31 1.72
N ASN A 12 5.83 -4.58 1.53
CA ASN A 12 6.65 -5.49 0.72
C ASN A 12 6.62 -5.14 -0.78
N ALA A 13 5.62 -4.38 -1.22
CA ALA A 13 5.48 -3.91 -2.58
C ALA A 13 5.93 -2.44 -2.76
N VAL A 14 6.56 -1.83 -1.75
CA VAL A 14 7.07 -0.44 -1.86
C VAL A 14 8.49 -0.44 -2.40
N LYS A 15 8.74 0.38 -3.43
CA LYS A 15 10.09 0.64 -3.96
C LYS A 15 10.31 2.10 -4.28
N TYR A 16 11.59 2.45 -4.44
CA TYR A 16 11.99 3.73 -5.03
C TYR A 16 11.53 3.81 -6.49
N SER A 17 11.04 4.98 -6.88
CA SER A 17 10.83 5.31 -8.29
C SER A 17 12.14 5.70 -8.95
N HIS A 18 12.09 6.01 -10.24
CA HIS A 18 13.22 6.58 -10.96
C HIS A 18 13.49 8.04 -10.56
N ILE A 19 12.58 8.68 -9.82
CA ILE A 19 12.74 10.02 -9.27
C ILE A 19 13.41 9.89 -7.91
N GLU A 20 14.52 10.59 -7.73
CA GLU A 20 15.30 10.56 -6.50
C GLU A 20 14.44 10.89 -5.27
N GLY A 21 14.51 10.03 -4.25
CA GLY A 21 13.78 10.20 -2.99
C GLY A 21 12.29 9.84 -3.02
N GLN A 22 11.70 9.56 -4.18
CA GLN A 22 10.28 9.20 -4.28
C GLN A 22 10.08 7.69 -4.18
N LYS A 23 9.10 7.26 -3.37
CA LYS A 23 8.65 5.86 -3.29
C LYS A 23 7.23 5.70 -3.85
N HIS A 24 6.92 4.49 -4.27
CA HIS A 24 5.59 4.10 -4.74
C HIS A 24 5.35 2.61 -4.50
N ILE A 25 4.08 2.22 -4.53
CA ILE A 25 3.68 0.81 -4.53
C ILE A 25 3.79 0.27 -5.95
N ASP A 26 4.46 -0.85 -6.11
CA ASP A 26 4.54 -1.60 -7.35
C ASP A 26 4.27 -3.09 -7.12
N LEU A 27 3.10 -3.56 -7.56
CA LEU A 27 2.67 -4.95 -7.43
C LEU A 27 3.39 -5.91 -8.40
N THR A 28 4.26 -5.41 -9.27
CA THR A 28 5.15 -6.26 -10.08
C THR A 28 6.28 -6.86 -9.25
N LEU A 29 6.58 -6.31 -8.07
CA LEU A 29 7.59 -6.83 -7.14
C LEU A 29 7.17 -8.13 -6.45
N VAL A 30 5.87 -8.44 -6.45
CA VAL A 30 5.31 -9.60 -5.76
C VAL A 30 4.94 -10.68 -6.76
N ASP A 31 4.89 -11.92 -6.26
CA ASP A 31 4.53 -13.07 -7.09
C ASP A 31 3.14 -12.87 -7.71
N ALA A 32 2.98 -13.29 -8.97
CA ALA A 32 1.74 -13.11 -9.70
C ALA A 32 0.54 -13.79 -9.02
N SER A 33 0.77 -14.92 -8.34
CA SER A 33 -0.26 -15.64 -7.57
C SER A 33 -0.71 -14.89 -6.32
N GLU A 34 0.13 -14.01 -5.77
CA GLU A 34 -0.17 -13.21 -4.57
C GLU A 34 -0.78 -11.85 -4.91
N ARG A 35 -0.62 -11.35 -6.14
CA ARG A 35 -1.15 -10.04 -6.59
C ARG A 35 -2.63 -9.81 -6.23
N PRO A 36 -3.56 -10.79 -6.34
CA PRO A 36 -4.94 -10.58 -5.93
C PRO A 36 -5.08 -10.19 -4.46
N GLU A 37 -4.23 -10.71 -3.58
CA GLU A 37 -4.26 -10.37 -2.15
C GLU A 37 -3.72 -8.97 -1.90
N TYR A 38 -2.64 -8.58 -2.59
CA TYR A 38 -2.13 -7.20 -2.53
C TYR A 38 -3.13 -6.18 -3.09
N GLN A 39 -3.88 -6.53 -4.14
CA GLN A 39 -4.95 -5.67 -4.67
C GLN A 39 -6.07 -5.48 -3.65
N LYS A 40 -6.48 -6.54 -2.93
CA LYS A 40 -7.44 -6.41 -1.82
C LYS A 40 -6.89 -5.53 -0.70
N ALA A 41 -5.62 -5.68 -0.35
CA ALA A 41 -4.97 -4.85 0.66
C ALA A 41 -5.02 -3.36 0.26
N LEU A 42 -4.69 -3.06 -1.00
CA LEU A 42 -4.75 -1.70 -1.54
C LEU A 42 -6.17 -1.13 -1.50
N ALA A 43 -7.16 -1.93 -1.89
CA ALA A 43 -8.57 -1.55 -1.84
C ALA A 43 -9.05 -1.28 -0.41
N LEU A 44 -8.64 -2.10 0.56
CA LEU A 44 -8.97 -1.91 1.96
C LEU A 44 -8.38 -0.61 2.51
N CYS A 45 -7.09 -0.33 2.26
CA CYS A 45 -6.46 0.92 2.68
C CYS A 45 -7.14 2.15 2.06
N ARG A 46 -7.45 2.09 0.76
CA ARG A 46 -8.19 3.18 0.07
C ARG A 46 -9.59 3.37 0.64
N ALA A 47 -10.28 2.31 1.02
CA ALA A 47 -11.60 2.39 1.63
C ALA A 47 -11.56 3.10 3.00
N GLN A 48 -10.48 2.97 3.78
CA GLN A 48 -10.31 3.71 5.05
C GLN A 48 -10.19 5.21 4.80
N VAL A 49 -9.40 5.62 3.81
CA VAL A 49 -9.28 7.03 3.41
C VAL A 49 -10.61 7.56 2.88
N ALA A 50 -11.27 6.81 2.01
CA ALA A 50 -12.57 7.22 1.43
C ALA A 50 -13.68 7.38 2.48
N GLN A 51 -13.58 6.66 3.60
CA GLN A 51 -14.50 6.78 4.74
C GLN A 51 -14.08 7.86 5.75
N ASN A 52 -13.02 8.63 5.47
CA ASN A 52 -12.42 9.62 6.37
C ASN A 52 -12.00 9.04 7.73
N LEU A 53 -11.67 7.74 7.77
CA LEU A 53 -11.19 7.07 8.98
C LEU A 53 -9.71 7.37 9.25
N ILE A 54 -8.95 7.63 8.18
CA ILE A 54 -7.57 8.12 8.18
C ILE A 54 -7.41 9.13 7.04
N SER A 55 -6.39 9.98 7.10
CA SER A 55 -6.03 10.85 5.97
C SER A 55 -5.16 10.12 4.93
N GLU A 56 -5.09 10.67 3.72
CA GLU A 56 -4.15 10.17 2.69
C GLU A 56 -2.69 10.29 3.18
N ASP A 57 -2.35 11.38 3.87
CA ASP A 57 -1.00 11.59 4.42
C ASP A 57 -0.66 10.57 5.50
N GLU A 58 -1.60 10.26 6.40
CA GLU A 58 -1.40 9.22 7.42
C GLU A 58 -1.18 7.84 6.78
N LEU A 59 -1.94 7.53 5.71
CA LEU A 59 -1.75 6.29 4.97
C LEU A 59 -0.36 6.25 4.31
N ARG A 60 0.11 7.35 3.73
CA ARG A 60 1.43 7.45 3.09
C ARG A 60 2.56 7.27 4.11
N ASP A 61 2.47 7.92 5.26
CA ASP A 61 3.42 7.75 6.37
C ASP A 61 3.45 6.29 6.86
N LYS A 62 2.27 5.68 7.04
CA LYS A 62 2.15 4.27 7.44
C LYS A 62 2.78 3.33 6.41
N LEU A 63 2.67 3.61 5.11
CA LEU A 63 3.25 2.83 4.02
C LEU A 63 4.73 3.15 3.75
N GLY A 64 5.23 4.30 4.23
CA GLY A 64 6.58 4.80 3.97
C GLY A 64 6.74 5.36 2.55
N LEU A 65 5.73 6.09 2.06
CA LEU A 65 5.64 6.69 0.72
C LEU A 65 5.92 8.18 0.68
#